data_AF-A0A820GU47-F1
#
_entry.id   AF-A0A820GU47-F1
#
_cell.length_a   1.000
_cell.length_b   1.000
_cell.length_c   1.000
_cell.angle_alpha   90.00
_cell.angle_beta   90.00
_cell.angle_gamma   90.00
#
_symmetry.space_group_name_H-M   'P 1'
#
loop_
_entity.id
_entity.type
_entity.pdbx_description
1 polymer ?
#
loop_
_entity_poly.entity_id
_entity_poly.type
_entity_poly.pdbx_seq_one_letter_code
_entity_poly.pdbx_strand_id
1 'polypeptide(L)'
;MKSKFLRKVYGIVAVQLCFVTIVSTIMISIEPVKMFFQNHPGFFMLLFLATMVSLLAVYINRLEYPLNFALLALFTFFESLTMGTIVSFFDKILVLQALLLTAVIVVSLTIYTFQTKHDFSPMGASLYILLFVLVAGGFIQIFIRNPFMELCLAF
;
A
#
# COMPACT_ATOMS: atom_id res chain seq x y z
N MET A 1 8.67 -14.20 -23.47
CA MET A 1 8.73 -14.70 -22.08
C MET A 1 8.35 -13.64 -21.04
N LYS A 2 8.83 -12.39 -21.16
CA LYS A 2 8.51 -11.28 -20.23
C LYS A 2 7.00 -10.96 -20.10
N SER A 3 6.22 -10.96 -21.19
CA SER A 3 4.79 -10.59 -21.16
C SER A 3 3.89 -11.56 -20.37
N LYS A 4 4.15 -12.87 -20.43
CA LYS A 4 3.38 -13.87 -19.65
C LYS A 4 3.67 -13.76 -18.16
N PHE A 5 4.93 -13.49 -17.78
CA PHE A 5 5.33 -13.24 -16.40
C PHE A 5 4.70 -11.94 -15.86
N LEU A 6 4.81 -10.84 -16.62
CA LEU A 6 4.19 -9.56 -16.30
C LEU A 6 2.67 -9.71 -16.11
N ARG A 7 1.97 -10.36 -17.04
CA ARG A 7 0.51 -10.57 -16.91
C ARG A 7 0.14 -11.33 -15.64
N LYS A 8 0.95 -12.31 -15.23
CA LYS A 8 0.72 -13.07 -14.00
C LYS A 8 0.89 -12.18 -12.76
N VAL A 9 2.00 -11.45 -12.68
CA VAL A 9 2.31 -10.56 -11.53
C VAL A 9 1.27 -9.45 -11.40
N TYR A 10 0.97 -8.73 -12.49
CA TYR A 10 -0.05 -7.68 -12.49
C TYR A 10 -1.44 -8.23 -12.16
N GLY A 11 -1.78 -9.43 -12.62
CA GLY A 11 -3.04 -10.08 -12.27
C GLY A 11 -3.16 -10.39 -10.77
N ILE A 12 -2.09 -10.88 -10.14
CA ILE A 12 -2.06 -11.13 -8.69
C ILE A 12 -2.25 -9.82 -7.92
N VAL A 13 -1.47 -8.79 -8.27
CA VAL A 13 -1.56 -7.47 -7.61
C VAL A 13 -2.95 -6.85 -7.77
N ALA A 14 -3.56 -6.95 -8.94
CA ALA A 14 -4.92 -6.44 -9.16
C ALA A 14 -5.94 -7.14 -8.26
N VAL A 15 -5.86 -8.46 -8.10
CA VAL A 15 -6.73 -9.22 -7.18
C VAL A 15 -6.49 -8.79 -5.72
N GLN A 16 -5.24 -8.60 -5.31
CA GLN A 16 -4.89 -8.13 -3.97
C GLN A 16 -5.46 -6.73 -3.69
N LEU A 17 -5.32 -5.80 -4.64
CA LEU A 17 -5.87 -4.44 -4.52
C LEU A 17 -7.41 -4.43 -4.44
N CYS A 18 -8.07 -5.26 -5.26
CA CYS A 18 -9.52 -5.44 -5.16
C CYS A 18 -9.92 -5.98 -3.78
N PHE A 19 -9.19 -6.97 -3.26
CA PHE A 19 -9.44 -7.52 -1.94
C PHE A 19 -9.30 -6.46 -0.84
N VAL A 20 -8.20 -5.70 -0.83
CA VAL A 20 -7.98 -4.60 0.13
C VAL A 20 -9.10 -3.56 0.04
N THR A 21 -9.51 -3.19 -1.16
CA THR A 21 -10.59 -2.22 -1.40
C THR A 21 -11.93 -2.72 -0.85
N ILE A 22 -12.27 -3.99 -1.10
CA ILE A 22 -13.52 -4.60 -0.61
C ILE A 22 -13.53 -4.62 0.92
N VAL A 23 -12.47 -5.14 1.55
CA VAL A 23 -12.36 -5.20 3.01
C VAL A 23 -12.44 -3.79 3.62
N SER A 24 -11.71 -2.83 3.06
CA SER A 24 -11.73 -1.43 3.53
C SER A 24 -13.13 -0.82 3.40
N THR A 25 -13.82 -1.08 2.29
CA THR A 25 -15.20 -0.60 2.08
C THR A 25 -16.17 -1.19 3.10
N ILE A 26 -16.05 -2.49 3.40
CA ILE A 26 -16.85 -3.16 4.43
C ILE A 26 -16.59 -2.54 5.80
N MET A 27 -15.32 -2.32 6.17
CA MET A 27 -14.94 -1.72 7.45
C MET A 27 -15.49 -0.29 7.61
N ILE A 28 -15.50 0.51 6.55
CA ILE A 28 -16.05 1.88 6.55
C ILE A 28 -17.60 1.88 6.57
N SER A 29 -18.23 0.84 6.01
CA SER A 29 -19.69 0.79 5.86
C SER A 29 -20.41 0.24 7.08
N ILE A 30 -19.75 -0.57 7.89
CA ILE A 30 -20.32 -1.19 9.09
C ILE A 30 -19.90 -0.39 10.33
N GLU A 31 -20.81 0.44 10.85
CA GLU A 31 -20.57 1.32 12.01
C GLU A 31 -19.95 0.62 13.25
N PRO A 32 -20.43 -0.56 13.71
CA PRO A 32 -19.82 -1.21 14.87
C PRO A 32 -18.39 -1.70 14.62
N VAL A 33 -18.07 -2.09 13.37
CA VAL A 33 -16.71 -2.46 12.97
C VAL A 33 -15.83 -1.22 13.00
N LYS A 34 -16.26 -0.14 12.33
CA LYS A 34 -15.56 1.15 12.35
C LYS A 34 -15.25 1.62 13.77
N MET A 35 -16.24 1.64 14.65
CA MET A 35 -16.07 2.07 16.04
C MET A 35 -15.09 1.18 16.82
N PHE A 36 -15.12 -0.14 16.61
CA PHE A 36 -14.17 -1.05 17.27
C PHE A 36 -12.71 -0.69 16.95
N PHE A 37 -12.40 -0.49 15.67
CA PHE A 37 -11.04 -0.15 15.25
C PHE A 37 -10.60 1.26 15.66
N GLN A 38 -11.53 2.21 15.72
CA GLN A 38 -11.25 3.58 16.19
C GLN A 38 -11.03 3.66 17.71
N ASN A 39 -11.75 2.86 18.49
CA ASN A 39 -11.66 2.88 19.96
C ASN A 39 -10.48 2.06 20.52
N HIS A 40 -9.86 1.20 19.70
CA HIS A 40 -8.74 0.35 20.11
C HIS A 40 -7.46 0.68 19.32
N PRO A 41 -6.82 1.84 19.56
CA PRO A 41 -5.60 2.23 18.83
C PRO A 41 -4.43 1.25 19.01
N GLY A 42 -4.38 0.51 20.13
CA GLY A 42 -3.40 -0.56 20.31
C GLY A 42 -3.55 -1.72 19.30
N PHE A 43 -4.78 -1.95 18.82
CA PHE A 43 -5.05 -2.97 17.79
C PHE A 43 -4.48 -2.56 16.43
N PHE A 44 -4.55 -1.26 16.10
CA PHE A 44 -3.91 -0.72 14.90
C PHE A 44 -2.40 -0.97 14.91
N MET A 45 -1.71 -0.69 16.02
CA MET A 45 -0.27 -0.91 16.12
C MET A 45 0.11 -2.40 15.97
N LEU A 46 -0.71 -3.29 16.53
CA LEU A 46 -0.54 -4.74 16.37
C LEU A 46 -0.71 -5.18 14.91
N LEU A 47 -1.74 -4.67 14.21
CA LEU A 47 -1.97 -4.95 12.80
C LEU A 47 -0.86 -4.41 11.91
N PHE A 48 -0.37 -3.20 12.19
CA PHE A 48 0.75 -2.62 11.48
C PHE A 48 2.02 -3.48 11.64
N LEU A 49 2.35 -3.91 12.86
CA LEU A 49 3.47 -4.82 13.10
C LEU A 49 3.27 -6.18 12.40
N ALA A 50 2.06 -6.75 12.44
CA ALA A 50 1.75 -7.99 11.73
C ALA A 50 1.94 -7.86 10.20
N THR A 51 1.57 -6.71 9.65
CA THR A 51 1.78 -6.36 8.24
C THR A 51 3.28 -6.30 7.91
N MET A 52 4.08 -5.64 8.74
CA MET A 52 5.54 -5.56 8.53
C MET A 52 6.24 -6.93 8.66
N VAL A 53 5.86 -7.72 9.67
CA VAL A 53 6.43 -9.07 9.88
C VAL A 53 6.07 -10.00 8.72
N SER A 54 4.82 -9.97 8.26
CA SER A 54 4.39 -10.77 7.11
C SER A 54 5.07 -10.33 5.81
N LEU A 55 5.30 -9.04 5.61
CA LEU A 55 6.08 -8.53 4.48
C LEU A 55 7.53 -9.06 4.51
N LEU A 56 8.18 -9.06 5.68
CA LEU A 56 9.53 -9.61 5.83
C LEU A 56 9.55 -11.12 5.55
N ALA A 57 8.55 -11.87 6.03
CA ALA A 57 8.41 -13.29 5.75
C ALA A 57 8.26 -13.55 4.24
N VAL A 58 7.45 -12.77 3.52
CA VAL A 58 7.33 -12.86 2.05
C VAL A 58 8.69 -12.60 1.39
N TYR A 59 9.45 -11.61 1.86
CA TYR A 59 10.77 -11.31 1.30
C TYR A 59 11.78 -12.45 1.49
N ILE A 60 11.80 -13.06 2.67
CA ILE A 60 12.69 -14.19 3.01
C ILE A 60 12.36 -15.41 2.14
N ASN A 61 11.07 -15.79 2.08
CA ASN A 61 10.62 -17.00 1.38
C ASN A 61 10.19 -16.75 -0.08
N ARG A 62 10.62 -15.63 -0.70
CA ARG A 62 10.14 -15.21 -2.03
C ARG A 62 10.35 -16.25 -3.15
N LEU A 63 11.37 -17.10 -3.02
CA LEU A 63 11.72 -18.14 -4.00
C LEU A 63 11.05 -19.50 -3.75
N GLU A 64 10.38 -19.68 -2.61
CA GLU A 64 9.82 -20.96 -2.19
C GLU A 64 8.36 -21.12 -2.62
N TYR A 65 8.12 -21.92 -3.66
CA TYR A 65 6.77 -22.29 -4.08
C TYR A 65 6.32 -23.57 -3.35
N PRO A 66 5.08 -23.63 -2.80
CA PRO A 66 3.98 -22.68 -2.90
C PRO A 66 3.87 -21.68 -1.71
N LEU A 67 4.79 -21.76 -0.75
CA LEU A 67 4.73 -21.03 0.51
C LEU A 67 4.67 -19.50 0.30
N ASN A 68 5.39 -18.98 -0.70
CA ASN A 68 5.39 -17.56 -1.04
C ASN A 68 3.98 -17.01 -1.33
N PHE A 69 3.10 -17.76 -2.00
CA PHE A 69 1.72 -17.34 -2.28
C PHE A 69 0.84 -17.33 -1.03
N ALA A 70 1.04 -18.29 -0.13
CA ALA A 70 0.32 -18.33 1.15
C ALA A 70 0.72 -17.14 2.04
N LEU A 71 2.03 -16.86 2.15
CA LEU A 71 2.51 -15.68 2.87
C LEU A 71 2.05 -14.37 2.22
N LEU A 72 2.00 -14.32 0.89
CA LEU A 72 1.51 -13.15 0.18
C LEU A 72 0.02 -12.88 0.47
N ALA A 73 -0.81 -13.93 0.53
CA ALA A 73 -2.21 -13.81 0.90
C ALA A 73 -2.36 -13.34 2.36
N LEU A 74 -1.55 -13.87 3.28
CA LEU A 74 -1.52 -13.48 4.69
C LEU A 74 -1.09 -12.00 4.87
N PHE A 75 -0.06 -11.57 4.12
CA PHE A 75 0.33 -10.16 4.05
C PHE A 75 -0.82 -9.29 3.56
N THR A 76 -1.48 -9.68 2.47
CA THR A 76 -2.62 -8.94 1.90
C THR A 76 -3.78 -8.82 2.90
N PHE A 77 -4.01 -9.87 3.69
CA PHE A 77 -5.04 -9.86 4.72
C PHE A 77 -4.73 -8.84 5.82
N PHE A 78 -3.53 -8.86 6.40
CA PHE A 78 -3.15 -7.87 7.42
C PHE A 78 -3.11 -6.45 6.86
N GLU A 79 -2.57 -6.27 5.65
CA GLU A 79 -2.57 -4.98 4.96
C GLU A 79 -4.00 -4.45 4.77
N SER A 80 -4.95 -5.31 4.39
CA SER A 80 -6.36 -4.90 4.21
C SER A 80 -7.02 -4.38 5.49
N LEU A 81 -6.68 -4.97 6.64
CA LEU A 81 -7.18 -4.53 7.95
C LEU A 81 -6.50 -3.24 8.41
N THR A 82 -5.19 -3.11 8.19
CA THR A 82 -4.42 -1.90 8.49
C THR A 82 -4.92 -0.73 7.66
N MET A 83 -5.02 -0.90 6.33
CA MET A 83 -5.56 0.12 5.42
C MET A 83 -7.01 0.45 5.75
N GLY A 84 -7.87 -0.55 5.94
CA GLY A 84 -9.26 -0.36 6.32
C GLY A 84 -9.44 0.44 7.61
N THR A 85 -8.55 0.24 8.59
CA THR A 85 -8.52 1.04 9.82
C THR A 85 -8.14 2.48 9.54
N ILE A 86 -7.08 2.74 8.76
CA ILE A 86 -6.63 4.09 8.41
C ILE A 86 -7.73 4.85 7.67
N VAL A 87 -8.29 4.26 6.60
CA VAL A 87 -9.31 4.94 5.79
C VAL A 87 -10.62 5.17 6.56
N SER A 88 -10.84 4.45 7.67
CA SER A 88 -12.01 4.67 8.53
C SER A 88 -12.01 6.04 9.24
N PHE A 89 -10.83 6.67 9.39
CA PHE A 89 -10.69 8.01 9.97
C PHE A 89 -10.95 9.13 8.96
N PHE A 90 -11.10 8.82 7.68
CA PHE A 90 -11.34 9.78 6.61
C PHE A 90 -12.76 9.67 6.06
N ASP A 91 -13.24 10.73 5.43
CA ASP A 91 -14.54 10.73 4.77
C ASP A 91 -14.57 9.78 3.57
N LYS A 92 -15.67 9.03 3.44
CA LYS A 92 -15.85 8.02 2.37
C LYS A 92 -15.64 8.61 0.98
N ILE A 93 -16.08 9.85 0.77
CA ILE A 93 -15.93 10.58 -0.50
C ILE A 93 -14.46 10.86 -0.80
N LEU A 94 -13.69 11.32 0.20
CA LEU A 94 -12.26 11.60 0.05
C LEU A 94 -11.48 10.31 -0.25
N VAL A 95 -11.80 9.22 0.44
CA VAL A 95 -11.20 7.91 0.20
C VAL A 95 -11.45 7.42 -1.23
N LEU A 96 -12.69 7.57 -1.72
CA LEU A 96 -13.04 7.17 -3.09
C LEU A 96 -12.32 8.04 -4.13
N GLN A 97 -12.21 9.35 -3.90
CA GLN A 97 -11.45 10.25 -4.78
C GLN A 97 -9.98 9.86 -4.85
N ALA A 98 -9.34 9.60 -3.72
CA ALA A 98 -7.94 9.16 -3.66
C ALA A 98 -7.73 7.81 -4.38
N LEU A 99 -8.66 6.85 -4.20
CA LEU A 99 -8.61 5.55 -4.89
C LEU A 99 -8.73 5.71 -6.41
N LEU A 100 -9.66 6.52 -6.88
CA LEU A 100 -9.84 6.74 -8.32
C LEU A 100 -8.63 7.44 -8.93
N LEU A 101 -8.10 8.47 -8.27
CA LEU A 101 -6.93 9.20 -8.74
C LEU A 101 -5.69 8.29 -8.83
N THR A 102 -5.42 7.50 -7.78
CA THR A 102 -4.29 6.55 -7.78
C THR A 102 -4.46 5.47 -8.84
N ALA A 103 -5.67 4.93 -9.03
CA ALA A 103 -5.96 3.96 -10.08
C ALA A 103 -5.69 4.54 -11.48
N VAL A 104 -6.15 5.77 -11.76
CA VAL A 104 -5.92 6.44 -13.05
C VAL A 104 -4.42 6.66 -13.30
N ILE A 105 -3.70 7.16 -12.31
CA ILE A 105 -2.26 7.41 -12.41
C ILE A 105 -1.49 6.11 -12.66
N VAL A 106 -1.77 5.05 -11.88
CA VAL A 106 -1.12 3.75 -12.02
C VAL A 106 -1.41 3.11 -13.37
N VAL A 107 -2.66 3.11 -13.83
CA VAL A 107 -3.03 2.55 -15.15
C VAL A 107 -2.36 3.34 -16.28
N SER A 108 -2.36 4.67 -16.21
CA SER A 108 -1.75 5.53 -17.24
C SER A 108 -0.24 5.31 -17.33
N LEU A 109 0.46 5.28 -16.19
CA LEU A 109 1.90 4.98 -16.13
C LEU A 109 2.19 3.55 -16.59
N THR A 110 1.36 2.57 -16.23
CA THR A 110 1.51 1.17 -16.67
C THR A 110 1.39 1.06 -18.19
N ILE A 111 0.41 1.72 -18.81
CA ILE A 111 0.26 1.75 -20.27
C ILE A 111 1.47 2.45 -20.91
N TYR A 112 1.88 3.60 -20.39
CA TYR A 112 3.03 4.35 -20.89
C TYR A 112 4.32 3.52 -20.83
N THR A 113 4.60 2.87 -19.71
CA THR A 113 5.79 2.01 -19.54
C THR A 113 5.78 0.78 -20.45
N PHE A 114 4.62 0.24 -20.81
CA PHE A 114 4.55 -0.85 -21.79
C PHE A 114 4.77 -0.40 -23.24
N GLN A 115 4.50 0.87 -23.56
CA GLN A 115 4.66 1.42 -24.90
C GLN A 115 6.03 2.09 -25.12
N THR A 116 6.59 2.70 -24.08
CA THR A 116 7.83 3.47 -24.18
C THR A 116 9.06 2.58 -24.30
N LYS A 117 10.04 3.06 -25.06
CA LYS A 117 11.39 2.46 -25.16
C LYS A 117 12.41 3.21 -24.30
N HIS A 118 11.97 4.18 -23.51
CA HIS A 118 12.83 4.99 -22.67
C HIS A 118 13.49 4.12 -21.59
N ASP A 119 14.81 4.25 -21.43
CA ASP A 119 15.55 3.56 -20.39
C ASP A 119 15.51 4.37 -19.09
N PHE A 120 14.82 3.83 -18.08
CA PHE A 120 14.68 4.46 -16.76
C PHE A 120 15.81 4.11 -15.78
N SER A 121 16.80 3.32 -16.21
CA SER A 121 17.97 2.97 -15.39
C SER A 121 18.65 4.18 -14.69
N PRO A 122 18.87 5.34 -15.33
CA PRO A 122 19.48 6.49 -14.64
C PRO A 122 18.60 7.11 -13.55
N MET A 123 17.27 6.93 -13.57
CA MET A 123 16.36 7.44 -12.54
C MET A 123 16.40 6.60 -11.25
N GLY A 124 17.04 5.43 -11.26
CA GLY A 124 17.09 4.53 -10.10
C GLY A 124 17.74 5.19 -8.87
N ALA A 125 18.86 5.88 -9.06
CA ALA A 125 19.56 6.56 -7.96
C ALA A 125 18.72 7.71 -7.35
N SER A 126 18.05 8.51 -8.19
CA SER A 126 17.19 9.60 -7.72
C SER A 126 15.97 9.10 -6.96
N LEU A 127 15.32 8.02 -7.44
CA LEU A 127 14.16 7.43 -6.76
C LEU A 127 14.55 6.80 -5.42
N TYR A 128 15.73 6.20 -5.33
CA TYR A 128 16.24 5.64 -4.07
C TYR A 128 16.48 6.72 -3.01
N ILE A 129 17.13 7.83 -3.39
CA ILE A 129 17.35 8.97 -2.49
C ILE A 129 16.02 9.59 -2.06
N LEU A 130 15.10 9.81 -3.01
CA LEU A 130 13.78 10.36 -2.73
C LEU A 130 13.01 9.50 -1.72
N LEU A 131 13.02 8.18 -1.89
CA LEU A 131 12.37 7.25 -0.97
C LEU A 131 12.96 7.33 0.45
N PHE A 132 14.29 7.40 0.59
CA PHE A 132 14.92 7.56 1.90
C PHE A 132 14.58 8.90 2.56
N VAL A 133 14.50 9.98 1.78
CA VAL A 133 14.07 11.29 2.29
C VAL A 133 12.63 11.24 2.79
N LEU A 134 11.72 10.59 2.05
CA LEU A 134 10.32 10.43 2.48
C LEU A 134 10.21 9.60 3.76
N VAL A 135 10.95 8.48 3.85
CA VAL A 135 10.93 7.61 5.04
C VAL A 135 11.53 8.33 6.25
N ALA A 136 12.72 8.92 6.12
CA ALA A 136 13.36 9.65 7.21
C ALA A 136 12.54 10.88 7.63
N GLY A 137 12.00 11.63 6.66
CA GLY A 137 11.09 12.75 6.89
C GLY A 137 9.84 12.32 7.66
N GLY A 138 9.24 11.19 7.28
CA GLY A 138 8.12 10.60 8.01
C GLY A 138 8.44 10.27 9.46
N PHE A 139 9.62 9.71 9.76
CA PHE A 139 10.06 9.47 11.14
C PHE A 139 10.28 10.77 11.92
N ILE A 140 10.88 11.79 11.31
CA ILE A 140 11.09 13.10 11.94
C ILE A 140 9.75 13.78 12.25
N GLN A 141 8.76 13.65 11.34
CA GLN A 141 7.40 14.18 11.51
C GLN A 141 6.71 13.65 12.78
N ILE A 142 6.98 12.41 13.18
CA ILE A 142 6.43 11.82 14.42
C ILE A 142 6.81 12.64 15.66
N PHE A 143 8.01 13.23 15.69
CA PHE A 143 8.51 14.02 16.82
C PHE A 143 8.24 15.52 16.67
N ILE A 144 8.48 16.08 15.49
CA ILE A 144 8.43 17.56 15.26
C ILE A 144 7.01 18.05 14.95
N ARG A 145 6.20 17.25 14.23
CA ARG A 145 4.79 17.52 13.90
C ARG A 145 4.52 18.93 13.36
N ASN A 146 5.28 19.34 12.33
CA ASN A 146 5.14 20.64 11.69
C ASN A 146 4.19 20.54 10.46
N PRO A 147 3.14 21.37 10.37
CA PRO A 147 2.18 21.32 9.25
C PRO A 147 2.81 21.67 7.89
N PHE A 148 3.84 22.52 7.85
CA PHE A 148 4.55 22.81 6.60
C PHE A 148 5.30 21.58 6.09
N MET A 149 5.95 20.85 7.00
CA MET A 149 6.64 19.61 6.66
C MET A 149 5.67 18.50 6.26
N GLU A 150 4.48 18.45 6.89
CA GLU A 150 3.40 17.54 6.51
C GLU A 150 2.97 17.75 5.07
N LEU A 151 2.76 19.02 4.69
CA LEU A 151 2.39 19.39 3.34
C LEU A 151 3.50 19.02 2.34
N CYS A 152 4.77 19.31 2.66
CA CYS A 152 5.89 18.95 1.80
C CYS A 152 6.06 17.44 1.60
N LEU A 153 5.77 16.62 2.62
CA LEU A 153 5.85 15.16 2.53
C LEU A 153 4.64 14.53 1.82
N ALA A 154 3.53 15.25 1.73
CA ALA A 154 2.31 14.78 1.06
C ALA A 154 2.37 14.89 -0.48
N PHE A 155 3.34 15.63 -1.04
CA PHE A 155 3.56 15.83 -2.49
C PHE A 155 4.82 15.11 -2.99
#